data_AF-A0A656KI60-F1
#
_entry.id   AF-A0A656KI60-F1
#
_cell.length_a   1.000
_cell.length_b   1.000
_cell.length_c   1.000
_cell.angle_alpha   90.00
_cell.angle_beta   90.00
_cell.angle_gamma   90.00
#
_symmetry.space_group_name_H-M   'P 1'
#
loop_
_entity.id
_entity.type
_entity.pdbx_description
1 polymer ?
#
loop_
_entity_poly.entity_id
_entity_poly.type
_entity_poly.pdbx_seq_one_letter_code
_entity_poly.pdbx_strand_id
1 'polypeptide(L)'
;MNCLGSIRKFRNERRITSALSLQHLIHLKECSAFQLAKLAFRRMLSVSGTHWAFAPYETQNLIPVNADRPMELSSVILSNHFFGKELMEKNSCALAWYMGHLHVFKLSKKKTWNFLTIVGLESQSGRPIVEYLVEHQRIFKTFSQKFMAIEEESRSKRRKPLSEAAVSTIYSETRQKLKEVLSDFDFGKLPTSSPSGFIV
;
A
#
# COMPACT_ATOMS: atom_id res chain seq x y z
N MET A 1 10.49 -8.78 27.86
CA MET A 1 9.69 -9.74 27.06
C MET A 1 9.24 -9.05 25.79
N ASN A 2 9.23 -9.71 24.62
CA ASN A 2 8.74 -9.08 23.39
C ASN A 2 7.23 -9.33 23.23
N CYS A 3 6.55 -8.52 22.40
CA CYS A 3 5.08 -8.59 22.23
C CYS A 3 4.57 -10.01 21.89
N LEU A 4 5.27 -10.76 21.03
CA LEU A 4 4.88 -12.14 20.71
C LEU A 4 4.97 -13.08 21.93
N GLY A 5 6.03 -12.95 22.73
CA GLY A 5 6.21 -13.71 23.96
C GLY A 5 5.11 -13.41 24.98
N SER A 6 4.76 -12.13 25.13
CA SER A 6 3.63 -11.67 25.95
C SER A 6 2.30 -12.29 25.53
N ILE A 7 1.98 -12.27 24.23
CA ILE A 7 0.76 -12.90 23.69
C ILE A 7 0.73 -14.40 23.98
N ARG A 8 1.86 -15.10 23.75
CA ARG A 8 1.96 -16.54 24.00
C ARG A 8 1.78 -16.88 25.48
N LYS A 9 2.42 -16.12 26.37
CA LYS A 9 2.28 -16.26 27.83
C LYS A 9 0.82 -16.07 28.25
N PHE A 10 0.21 -14.96 27.86
CA PHE A 10 -1.19 -14.65 28.17
C PHE A 10 -2.14 -15.77 27.73
N ARG A 11 -1.97 -16.24 26.48
CA ARG A 11 -2.80 -17.32 25.93
C ARG A 11 -2.63 -18.63 26.70
N ASN A 12 -1.39 -19.00 27.02
CA ASN A 12 -1.07 -20.25 27.70
C ASN A 12 -1.56 -20.26 29.15
N GLU A 13 -1.32 -19.17 29.90
CA GLU A 13 -1.74 -19.05 31.31
C GLU A 13 -3.26 -19.13 31.46
N ARG A 14 -4.00 -18.57 30.49
CA ARG A 14 -5.47 -18.58 30.49
C ARG A 14 -6.09 -19.74 29.71
N ARG A 15 -5.27 -20.64 29.16
CA ARG A 15 -5.69 -21.79 28.33
C ARG A 15 -6.65 -21.39 27.20
N ILE A 16 -6.40 -20.24 26.56
CA ILE A 16 -7.25 -19.72 25.49
C ILE A 16 -6.99 -20.48 24.19
N THR A 17 -8.00 -21.19 23.71
CA THR A 17 -7.97 -21.92 22.44
C THR A 17 -8.58 -21.12 21.28
N SER A 18 -9.46 -20.16 21.58
CA SER A 18 -10.14 -19.30 20.62
C SER A 18 -9.30 -18.10 20.16
N ALA A 19 -9.83 -17.33 19.22
CA ALA A 19 -9.23 -16.08 18.74
C ALA A 19 -9.16 -15.02 19.85
N LEU A 20 -8.01 -14.37 19.97
CA LEU A 20 -7.79 -13.27 20.91
C LEU A 20 -8.42 -11.98 20.39
N SER A 21 -9.05 -11.20 21.26
CA SER A 21 -9.58 -9.87 20.93
C SER A 21 -8.43 -8.89 20.66
N LEU A 22 -8.46 -8.21 19.51
CA LEU A 22 -7.50 -7.15 19.20
C LEU A 22 -7.63 -5.98 20.19
N GLN A 23 -8.86 -5.60 20.55
CA GLN A 23 -9.11 -4.58 21.56
C GLN A 23 -8.45 -4.92 22.90
N HIS A 24 -8.57 -6.19 23.32
CA HIS A 24 -7.99 -6.66 24.56
C HIS A 24 -6.45 -6.62 24.51
N LEU A 25 -5.85 -7.13 23.42
CA LEU A 25 -4.39 -7.11 23.25
C LEU A 25 -3.79 -5.71 23.31
N ILE A 26 -4.49 -4.70 22.79
CA ILE A 26 -4.06 -3.30 22.87
C ILE A 26 -4.22 -2.75 24.29
N HIS A 27 -5.28 -3.14 25.01
CA HIS A 27 -5.48 -2.71 26.41
C HIS A 27 -4.50 -3.32 27.40
N LEU A 28 -3.94 -4.49 27.11
CA LEU A 28 -2.89 -5.10 27.94
C LEU A 28 -1.63 -4.22 28.04
N LYS A 29 -1.45 -3.23 27.14
CA LYS A 29 -0.29 -2.32 27.07
C LYS A 29 1.08 -2.99 26.91
N GLU A 30 1.13 -4.32 26.80
CA GLU A 30 2.35 -5.08 26.51
C GLU A 30 2.73 -5.05 25.01
N CYS A 31 1.77 -4.71 24.16
CA CYS A 31 1.92 -4.61 22.71
C CYS A 31 1.33 -3.29 22.20
N SER A 32 2.10 -2.54 21.40
CA SER A 32 1.54 -1.43 20.64
C SER A 32 0.75 -1.93 19.42
N ALA A 33 -0.16 -1.11 18.90
CA ALA A 33 -0.88 -1.42 17.66
C ALA A 33 0.08 -1.70 16.50
N PHE A 34 1.14 -0.89 16.36
CA PHE A 34 2.22 -1.14 15.41
C PHE A 34 2.88 -2.51 15.57
N GLN A 35 3.17 -2.94 16.80
CA GLN A 35 3.76 -4.27 17.04
C GLN A 35 2.80 -5.40 16.65
N LEU A 36 1.51 -5.27 16.97
CA LEU A 36 0.50 -6.26 16.59
C LEU A 36 0.35 -6.35 15.06
N ALA A 37 0.24 -5.20 14.40
CA ALA A 37 0.20 -5.08 12.95
C ALA A 37 1.45 -5.69 12.29
N LYS A 38 2.64 -5.42 12.85
CA LYS A 38 3.91 -5.99 12.38
C LYS A 38 3.99 -7.51 12.56
N LEU A 39 3.46 -8.05 13.66
CA LEU A 39 3.39 -9.50 13.88
C LEU A 39 2.41 -10.15 12.90
N ALA A 40 1.27 -9.52 12.62
CA ALA A 40 0.32 -9.99 11.61
C ALA A 40 0.94 -9.98 10.21
N PHE A 41 1.59 -8.88 9.82
CA PHE A 41 2.31 -8.76 8.54
C PHE A 41 3.41 -9.84 8.38
N ARG A 42 4.14 -10.15 9.46
CA ARG A 42 5.15 -11.21 9.50
C ARG A 42 4.58 -12.62 9.62
N ARG A 43 3.26 -12.80 9.48
CA ARG A 43 2.57 -14.09 9.60
C ARG A 43 2.90 -14.80 10.92
N MET A 44 2.89 -14.06 12.03
CA MET A 44 2.97 -14.61 13.38
C MET A 44 1.60 -14.65 14.07
N LEU A 45 0.67 -13.82 13.59
CA LEU A 45 -0.74 -13.76 13.99
C LEU A 45 -1.59 -13.96 12.74
N SER A 46 -2.65 -14.76 12.81
CA SER A 46 -3.71 -14.74 11.80
C SER A 46 -4.79 -13.78 12.26
N VAL A 47 -5.18 -12.84 11.41
CA VAL A 47 -6.16 -11.82 11.74
C VAL A 47 -7.43 -12.08 10.96
N SER A 48 -8.56 -12.13 11.67
CA SER A 48 -9.91 -12.25 11.11
C SER A 48 -10.83 -11.16 11.68
N GLY A 49 -12.13 -11.21 11.37
CA GLY A 49 -13.10 -10.23 11.85
C GLY A 49 -13.37 -9.10 10.84
N THR A 50 -14.13 -8.09 11.23
CA THR A 50 -14.59 -7.04 10.30
C THR A 50 -13.52 -6.01 9.93
N HIS A 51 -12.44 -5.91 10.71
CA HIS A 51 -11.39 -4.89 10.53
C HIS A 51 -10.02 -5.52 10.22
N TRP A 52 -10.01 -6.65 9.50
CA TRP A 52 -8.81 -7.47 9.30
C TRP A 52 -7.84 -6.90 8.25
N ALA A 53 -8.27 -5.92 7.45
CA ALA A 53 -7.60 -5.51 6.21
C ALA A 53 -6.15 -4.99 6.37
N PHE A 54 -5.72 -4.70 7.60
CA PHE A 54 -4.33 -4.36 7.90
C PHE A 54 -3.38 -5.57 7.85
N ALA A 55 -3.89 -6.80 7.77
CA ALA A 55 -3.09 -8.01 7.77
C ALA A 55 -3.21 -8.79 6.46
N PRO A 56 -2.19 -9.58 6.08
CA PRO A 56 -2.33 -10.58 5.04
C PRO A 56 -3.44 -11.57 5.34
N TYR A 57 -4.13 -12.02 4.30
CA TYR A 57 -5.05 -13.15 4.42
C TYR A 57 -4.25 -14.43 4.66
N GLU A 58 -4.42 -15.05 5.82
CA GLU A 58 -3.74 -16.30 6.18
C GLU A 58 -4.60 -17.10 7.15
N THR A 59 -4.72 -18.40 6.91
CA THR A 59 -5.71 -19.25 7.61
C THR A 59 -5.10 -20.37 8.44
N GLN A 60 -3.78 -20.62 8.40
CA GLN A 60 -3.20 -21.82 9.00
C GLN A 60 -2.01 -21.58 9.94
N ASN A 61 -2.02 -22.31 11.07
CA ASN A 61 -0.92 -22.47 12.04
C ASN A 61 -0.40 -21.22 12.75
N LEU A 62 -1.19 -20.14 12.81
CA LEU A 62 -0.84 -18.91 13.54
C LEU A 62 -1.67 -18.72 14.81
N ILE A 63 -1.28 -17.77 15.66
CA ILE A 63 -2.11 -17.36 16.81
C ILE A 63 -3.30 -16.56 16.27
N PRO A 64 -4.55 -17.02 16.46
CA PRO A 64 -5.71 -16.34 15.92
C PRO A 64 -6.02 -15.06 16.72
N VAL A 65 -6.25 -13.97 16.01
CA VAL A 65 -6.67 -12.68 16.55
C VAL A 65 -7.91 -12.22 15.78
N ASN A 66 -8.97 -11.90 16.51
CA ASN A 66 -10.16 -11.26 15.96
C ASN A 66 -9.97 -9.74 16.00
N ALA A 67 -9.96 -9.09 14.85
CA ALA A 67 -10.00 -7.63 14.69
C ALA A 67 -11.41 -7.10 14.98
N ASP A 68 -11.81 -7.23 16.25
CA ASP A 68 -13.10 -6.80 16.81
C ASP A 68 -13.24 -5.27 16.91
N ARG A 69 -12.16 -4.54 16.68
CA ARG A 69 -12.15 -3.08 16.57
C ARG A 69 -11.27 -2.62 15.41
N PRO A 70 -11.54 -1.44 14.85
CA PRO A 70 -10.68 -0.87 13.83
C PRO A 70 -9.35 -0.39 14.41
N MET A 71 -8.34 -0.30 13.53
CA MET A 71 -7.00 0.15 13.89
C MET A 71 -6.85 1.64 13.58
N GLU A 72 -6.32 2.42 14.53
CA GLU A 72 -6.07 3.84 14.28
C GLU A 72 -4.93 3.99 13.27
N LEU A 73 -5.13 4.79 12.22
CA LEU A 73 -4.18 4.93 11.12
C LEU A 73 -2.82 5.45 11.61
N SER A 74 -2.85 6.47 12.48
CA SER A 74 -1.68 7.07 13.13
C SER A 74 -0.90 6.10 14.02
N SER A 75 -1.54 5.02 14.47
CA SER A 75 -0.89 4.02 15.33
C SER A 75 0.00 3.05 14.55
N VAL A 76 -0.11 3.05 13.21
CA VAL A 76 0.64 2.14 12.32
C VAL A 76 1.32 2.81 11.13
N ILE A 77 0.99 4.06 10.83
CA ILE A 77 1.61 4.87 9.77
C ILE A 77 2.12 6.17 10.37
N LEU A 78 3.36 6.53 10.07
CA LEU A 78 3.98 7.78 10.50
C LEU A 78 3.56 8.95 9.59
N SER A 79 3.49 10.18 10.11
CA SER A 79 3.05 11.36 9.33
C SER A 79 3.88 11.63 8.07
N ASN A 80 5.19 11.40 8.12
CA ASN A 80 6.07 11.56 6.96
C ASN A 80 5.98 10.41 5.94
N HIS A 81 5.13 9.42 6.20
CA HIS A 81 4.90 8.25 5.37
C HIS A 81 3.47 8.18 4.82
N PHE A 82 2.67 9.23 5.01
CA PHE A 82 1.32 9.34 4.48
C PHE A 82 1.25 10.49 3.47
N PHE A 83 1.06 10.13 2.20
CA PHE A 83 1.03 11.02 1.04
C PHE A 83 -0.38 11.14 0.52
N GLY A 84 -0.96 12.30 0.72
CA GLY A 84 -2.34 12.54 0.36
C GLY A 84 -2.76 13.86 0.93
N LYS A 85 -3.52 14.62 0.13
CA LYS A 85 -4.23 15.77 0.66
C LYS A 85 -5.48 15.21 1.32
N GLU A 86 -5.78 15.66 2.54
CA GLU A 86 -7.10 15.55 3.16
C GLU A 86 -8.06 16.43 2.33
N LEU A 87 -8.27 16.07 1.06
CA LEU A 87 -9.28 16.69 0.22
C LEU A 87 -10.59 16.17 0.79
N MET A 88 -11.29 17.07 1.47
CA MET A 88 -12.58 16.91 2.15
C MET A 88 -13.74 16.52 1.21
N GLU A 89 -13.44 15.91 0.06
CA GLU A 89 -14.40 15.48 -0.93
C GLU A 89 -14.60 13.96 -0.86
N LYS A 90 -15.80 13.48 -1.16
CA LYS A 90 -16.11 12.05 -1.17
C LYS A 90 -15.19 11.34 -2.17
N ASN A 91 -14.64 10.17 -1.80
CA ASN A 91 -13.69 9.35 -2.58
C ASN A 91 -12.23 9.80 -2.57
N SER A 92 -11.76 10.51 -1.54
CA SER A 92 -10.33 10.80 -1.39
C SER A 92 -9.50 9.51 -1.33
N CYS A 93 -8.39 9.49 -2.06
CA CYS A 93 -7.38 8.44 -1.96
C CYS A 93 -6.09 9.00 -1.35
N ALA A 94 -5.37 8.14 -0.65
CA ALA A 94 -4.04 8.44 -0.12
C ALA A 94 -3.08 7.30 -0.46
N LEU A 95 -1.81 7.62 -0.59
CA LEU A 95 -0.72 6.67 -0.71
C LEU A 95 0.07 6.69 0.60
N ALA A 96 0.42 5.54 1.15
CA ALA A 96 1.22 5.52 2.38
C ALA A 96 2.16 4.33 2.46
N TRP A 97 3.25 4.48 3.20
CA TRP A 97 4.09 3.36 3.58
C TRP A 97 3.49 2.63 4.77
N TYR A 98 3.17 1.36 4.56
CA TYR A 98 2.73 0.44 5.60
C TYR A 98 3.64 -0.79 5.57
N MET A 99 4.27 -1.11 6.71
CA MET A 99 5.17 -2.26 6.86
C MET A 99 6.31 -2.37 5.82
N GLY A 100 6.76 -1.23 5.29
CA GLY A 100 7.84 -1.16 4.30
C GLY A 100 7.38 -1.20 2.85
N HIS A 101 6.08 -1.25 2.61
CA HIS A 101 5.49 -1.28 1.27
C HIS A 101 4.55 -0.11 1.04
N LEU A 102 4.45 0.34 -0.20
CA LEU A 102 3.50 1.38 -0.59
C LEU A 102 2.12 0.76 -0.78
N HIS A 103 1.12 1.40 -0.17
CA HIS A 103 -0.27 1.00 -0.26
C HIS A 103 -1.14 2.20 -0.61
N VAL A 104 -2.18 1.96 -1.40
CA VAL A 104 -3.21 2.95 -1.71
C VAL A 104 -4.39 2.71 -0.77
N PHE A 105 -4.84 3.79 -0.13
CA PHE A 105 -5.98 3.83 0.77
C PHE A 105 -7.08 4.66 0.13
N LYS A 106 -8.33 4.24 0.34
CA LYS A 106 -9.52 5.00 -0.05
C LYS A 106 -10.34 5.37 1.18
N LEU A 107 -10.71 6.64 1.26
CA LEU A 107 -11.60 7.16 2.29
C LEU A 107 -13.05 6.78 1.96
N SER A 108 -13.68 6.05 2.87
CA SER A 108 -15.08 5.67 2.77
C SER A 108 -16.01 6.84 3.09
N LYS A 109 -17.29 6.70 2.75
CA LYS A 109 -18.34 7.66 3.16
C LYS A 109 -18.46 7.78 4.69
N LYS A 110 -18.04 6.76 5.45
CA LYS A 110 -18.04 6.75 6.92
C LYS A 110 -16.75 7.36 7.51
N LYS A 111 -15.91 8.00 6.70
CA LYS A 111 -14.61 8.57 7.10
C LYS A 111 -13.65 7.52 7.67
N THR A 112 -13.66 6.32 7.10
CA THR A 112 -12.71 5.24 7.41
C THR A 112 -11.86 4.91 6.21
N TRP A 113 -10.62 4.52 6.44
CA TRP A 113 -9.65 4.18 5.41
C TRP A 113 -9.71 2.69 5.10
N ASN A 114 -9.83 2.35 3.83
CA ASN A 114 -9.78 0.97 3.36
C ASN A 114 -8.59 0.82 2.42
N PHE A 115 -7.90 -0.31 2.52
CA PHE A 115 -6.86 -0.68 1.57
C PHE A 115 -7.49 -0.94 0.18
N LEU A 116 -7.01 -0.23 -0.84
CA LEU A 116 -7.25 -0.59 -2.25
C LEU A 116 -6.24 -1.63 -2.74
N THR A 117 -5.02 -1.56 -2.21
CA THR A 117 -3.95 -2.55 -2.40
C THR A 117 -3.96 -3.57 -1.26
N ILE A 118 -3.80 -4.86 -1.54
CA ILE A 118 -3.92 -5.91 -0.52
C ILE A 118 -2.58 -6.12 0.21
N VAL A 119 -2.61 -6.09 1.54
CA VAL A 119 -1.45 -6.44 2.39
C VAL A 119 -1.11 -7.92 2.19
N GLY A 120 0.16 -8.24 1.97
CA GLY A 120 0.64 -9.58 1.62
C GLY A 120 0.56 -9.96 0.14
N LEU A 121 0.04 -9.08 -0.72
CA LEU A 121 0.02 -9.21 -2.18
C LEU A 121 0.65 -7.98 -2.86
N GLU A 122 1.78 -7.51 -2.33
CA GLU A 122 2.46 -6.29 -2.75
C GLU A 122 2.90 -6.34 -4.22
N SER A 123 3.19 -7.53 -4.74
CA SER A 123 3.50 -7.75 -6.16
C SER A 123 2.38 -7.35 -7.12
N GLN A 124 1.14 -7.27 -6.63
CA GLN A 124 -0.04 -6.85 -7.41
C GLN A 124 -0.36 -5.35 -7.23
N SER A 125 0.37 -4.65 -6.36
CA SER A 125 0.06 -3.26 -5.99
C SER A 125 0.59 -2.22 -6.97
N GLY A 126 1.47 -2.61 -7.91
CA GLY A 126 2.11 -1.68 -8.85
C GLY A 126 1.11 -0.87 -9.69
N ARG A 127 0.11 -1.54 -10.28
CA ARG A 127 -0.90 -0.86 -11.11
C ARG A 127 -1.74 0.14 -10.30
N PRO A 128 -2.38 -0.23 -9.18
CA PRO A 128 -3.11 0.72 -8.35
C PRO A 128 -2.28 1.93 -7.88
N ILE A 129 -0.99 1.73 -7.57
CA ILE A 129 -0.08 2.81 -7.17
C ILE A 129 0.16 3.77 -8.34
N VAL A 130 0.45 3.25 -9.54
CA VAL A 130 0.65 4.08 -10.73
C VAL A 130 -0.63 4.84 -11.09
N GLU A 131 -1.79 4.18 -11.06
CA GLU A 131 -3.09 4.81 -11.29
C GLU A 131 -3.33 5.96 -10.29
N TYR A 132 -3.12 5.71 -8.99
CA TYR A 132 -3.21 6.76 -7.96
C TYR A 132 -2.32 7.97 -8.27
N LEU A 133 -1.04 7.72 -8.58
CA LEU A 133 -0.06 8.79 -8.85
C LEU A 133 -0.47 9.60 -10.08
N VAL A 134 -0.87 8.95 -11.18
CA VAL A 134 -1.30 9.63 -12.42
C VAL A 134 -2.59 10.43 -12.20
N GLU A 135 -3.54 9.92 -11.42
CA GLU A 135 -4.81 10.60 -11.16
C GLU A 135 -4.67 11.81 -10.23
N HIS A 136 -3.84 11.70 -9.19
CA HIS A 136 -3.82 12.67 -8.08
C HIS A 136 -2.60 13.60 -8.11
N GLN A 137 -1.56 13.29 -8.90
CA GLN A 137 -0.33 14.08 -8.97
C GLN A 137 -0.07 14.56 -10.39
N ARG A 138 -0.17 15.87 -10.60
CA ARG A 138 0.01 16.51 -11.92
C ARG A 138 1.33 16.11 -12.59
N ILE A 139 2.41 16.02 -11.81
CA ILE A 139 3.73 15.68 -12.32
C ILE A 139 3.75 14.27 -12.92
N PHE A 140 3.16 13.28 -12.24
CA PHE A 140 3.04 11.90 -12.75
C PHE A 140 2.09 11.81 -13.95
N LYS A 141 1.02 12.61 -13.98
CA LYS A 141 0.15 12.73 -15.16
C LYS A 141 0.91 13.20 -16.39
N THR A 142 1.69 14.27 -16.25
CA THR A 142 2.52 14.80 -17.35
C THR A 142 3.60 13.80 -17.78
N PHE A 143 4.25 13.12 -16.83
CA PHE A 143 5.20 12.06 -17.13
C PHE A 143 4.56 10.94 -17.96
N SER A 144 3.42 10.42 -17.50
CA SER A 144 2.67 9.36 -18.16
C SER A 144 2.28 9.75 -19.58
N GLN A 145 1.78 10.98 -19.79
CA GLN A 145 1.45 11.48 -21.13
C GLN A 145 2.64 11.53 -22.08
N LYS A 146 3.82 11.98 -21.62
CA LYS A 146 5.05 11.98 -22.42
C LYS A 146 5.48 10.57 -22.79
N PHE A 147 5.42 9.64 -21.83
CA PHE A 147 5.76 8.24 -22.04
C PHE A 147 4.84 7.60 -23.10
N MET A 148 3.52 7.78 -22.96
CA MET A 148 2.53 7.27 -23.91
C MET A 148 2.69 7.86 -25.32
N ALA A 149 3.06 9.13 -25.44
CA ALA A 149 3.31 9.77 -26.74
C ALA A 149 4.50 9.12 -27.47
N ILE A 150 5.59 8.83 -26.75
CA ILE A 150 6.75 8.13 -27.31
C ILE A 150 6.39 6.71 -27.76
N GLU A 151 5.60 5.99 -26.95
CA GLU A 151 5.15 4.64 -27.30
C GLU A 151 4.25 4.63 -28.54
N GLU A 152 3.32 5.59 -28.66
CA GLU A 152 2.43 5.67 -29.82
C GLU A 152 3.20 6.10 -31.08
N GLU A 153 4.17 7.00 -30.98
CA GLU A 153 5.10 7.31 -32.08
C GLU A 153 5.82 6.04 -32.55
N SER A 154 6.40 5.27 -31.62
CA SER A 154 7.08 4.01 -31.91
C SER A 154 6.14 2.96 -32.55
N ARG A 155 4.91 2.85 -32.04
CA ARG A 155 3.89 1.93 -32.58
C ARG A 155 3.46 2.34 -33.99
N SER A 156 3.25 3.63 -34.24
CA SER A 156 2.85 4.14 -35.55
C SER A 156 3.93 3.90 -36.62
N LYS A 157 5.21 4.08 -36.30
CA LYS A 157 6.35 3.76 -37.18
C LYS A 157 6.36 2.29 -37.60
N ARG A 158 6.01 1.39 -36.66
CA ARG A 158 5.98 -0.08 -36.86
C ARG A 158 4.77 -0.62 -37.63
N ARG A 159 3.75 0.20 -37.91
CA ARG A 159 2.56 -0.25 -38.68
C ARG A 159 2.85 -0.50 -40.16
N LYS A 160 3.99 -0.03 -40.68
CA LYS A 160 4.41 -0.27 -42.07
C LYS A 160 5.30 -1.51 -42.15
N PRO A 161 5.33 -2.23 -43.28
CA PRO A 161 6.37 -3.25 -43.52
C PRO A 161 7.74 -2.60 -43.41
N LEU A 162 8.63 -3.18 -42.59
CA LEU A 162 9.94 -2.63 -42.28
C LEU A 162 11.01 -3.71 -42.44
N SER A 163 12.21 -3.28 -42.83
CA SER A 163 13.39 -4.13 -42.72
C SER A 163 13.77 -4.32 -41.25
N GLU A 164 14.48 -5.41 -40.95
CA GLU A 164 14.98 -5.70 -39.61
C GLU A 164 15.88 -4.58 -39.06
N ALA A 165 16.71 -3.98 -39.93
CA ALA A 165 17.52 -2.81 -39.60
C ALA A 165 16.66 -1.61 -39.19
N ALA A 166 15.56 -1.34 -39.89
CA ALA A 166 14.67 -0.24 -39.54
C ALA A 166 13.94 -0.49 -38.22
N VAL A 167 13.56 -1.74 -37.93
CA VAL A 167 12.97 -2.13 -36.64
C VAL A 167 13.96 -1.88 -35.49
N SER A 168 15.21 -2.32 -35.65
CA SER A 168 16.28 -2.10 -34.66
C SER A 168 16.51 -0.61 -34.37
N THR A 169 16.57 0.22 -35.42
CA THR A 169 16.68 1.67 -35.28
C THR A 169 15.49 2.29 -34.53
N ILE A 170 14.26 1.86 -34.82
CA ILE A 170 13.08 2.35 -34.09
C ILE A 170 13.18 2.01 -32.60
N TYR A 171 13.62 0.80 -32.25
CA TYR A 171 13.80 0.40 -30.85
C TYR A 171 14.87 1.22 -30.15
N SER A 172 16.02 1.46 -30.78
CA SER A 172 17.11 2.24 -30.20
C SER A 172 16.71 3.71 -29.99
N GLU A 173 16.06 4.33 -30.99
CA GLU A 173 15.50 5.68 -30.90
C GLU A 173 14.45 5.79 -29.77
N THR A 174 13.51 4.84 -29.72
CA THR A 174 12.46 4.81 -28.70
C THR A 174 13.09 4.72 -27.31
N ARG A 175 14.06 3.81 -27.13
CA ARG A 175 14.76 3.63 -25.86
C ARG A 175 15.52 4.89 -25.45
N GLN A 176 16.14 5.59 -26.40
CA GLN A 176 16.86 6.83 -26.14
C GLN A 176 15.91 7.95 -25.67
N LYS A 177 14.79 8.15 -26.38
CA LYS A 177 13.75 9.12 -25.97
C LYS A 177 13.17 8.82 -24.58
N LEU A 178 12.94 7.53 -24.29
CA LEU A 178 12.46 7.12 -22.96
C LEU A 178 13.49 7.42 -21.86
N LYS A 179 14.79 7.21 -22.14
CA LYS A 179 15.86 7.56 -21.20
C LYS A 179 15.93 9.06 -20.94
N GLU A 180 15.80 9.88 -21.97
CA GLU A 180 15.79 11.35 -21.85
C GLU A 180 14.60 11.82 -21.00
N VAL A 181 13.40 11.29 -21.26
CA VAL A 181 12.23 11.60 -20.43
C VAL A 181 12.43 11.16 -18.99
N LEU A 182 13.08 10.01 -18.74
CA LEU A 182 13.39 9.54 -17.39
C LEU A 182 14.47 10.38 -16.69
N SER A 183 15.49 10.85 -17.40
CA SER A 183 16.58 11.66 -16.83
C SER A 183 16.14 13.07 -16.48
N ASP A 184 15.25 13.64 -17.29
CA ASP A 184 14.87 15.04 -17.18
C ASP A 184 13.73 15.26 -16.17
N PHE A 185 13.13 14.17 -15.68
CA PHE A 185 11.97 14.25 -14.80
C PHE A 185 12.38 14.25 -13.32
N ASP A 186 12.22 15.40 -12.67
CA ASP A 186 12.22 15.49 -11.23
C ASP A 186 10.81 15.23 -10.70
N PHE A 187 10.57 14.06 -10.09
CA PHE A 187 9.29 13.75 -9.47
C PHE A 187 9.02 14.55 -8.19
N GLY A 188 10.04 15.23 -7.66
CA GLY A 188 9.98 15.99 -6.42
C GLY A 188 9.63 15.11 -5.21
N LYS A 189 9.30 15.77 -4.10
CA LYS A 189 8.75 15.11 -2.91
C LYS A 189 7.24 15.17 -2.96
N LEU A 190 6.60 14.03 -2.72
CA LEU A 190 5.15 14.00 -2.51
C LEU A 190 4.80 14.76 -1.22
N PRO A 191 3.72 15.57 -1.22
CA PRO A 191 3.28 16.25 -0.01
C PRO A 191 2.80 15.24 1.02
N THR A 192 3.27 15.39 2.25
CA THR A 192 2.89 14.55 3.39
C THR A 192 1.82 15.22 4.25
N SER A 193 0.97 14.42 4.90
CA SER A 193 0.01 14.90 5.90
C SER A 193 -0.05 13.94 7.09
N SER A 194 -0.58 14.41 8.23
CA SER A 194 -0.74 13.55 9.39
C SER A 194 -1.90 12.57 9.17
N PRO A 195 -1.69 11.25 9.28
CA PRO A 195 -2.76 10.28 9.15
C PRO A 195 -3.78 10.45 10.29
N SER A 196 -5.05 10.54 9.92
CA SER A 196 -6.18 10.64 10.85
C SER A 196 -7.21 9.55 10.54
N GLY A 197 -7.99 9.15 11.55
CA GLY A 197 -9.06 8.15 11.41
C GLY A 197 -8.59 6.70 11.54
N PHE A 198 -9.40 5.80 11.00
CA PHE A 198 -9.29 4.36 11.28
C PHE A 198 -9.25 3.51 10.02
N ILE A 199 -8.45 2.45 10.05
CA ILE A 199 -8.43 1.37 9.07
C ILE A 199 -9.57 0.40 9.37
N VAL A 200 -10.36 0.10 8.35
CA VAL A 200 -11.43 -0.90 8.35
C VAL A 200 -11.14 -1.93 7.27
#